data_AF-D3WG54-F1
#
_entry.id   AF-D3WG54-F1
#
_cell.length_a   1.000
_cell.length_b   1.000
_cell.length_c   1.000
_cell.angle_alpha   90.00
_cell.angle_beta   90.00
_cell.angle_gamma   90.00
#
_symmetry.space_group_name_H-M   'P 1'
#
loop_
_entity.id
_entity.type
_entity.pdbx_description
1 polymer ?
#
loop_
_entity_poly.entity_id
_entity_poly.type
_entity_poly.pdbx_seq_one_letter_code
_entity_poly.pdbx_strand_id
1 'polypeptide(L)'
;TRDLLVSLAGEVGLKDAIKAQYDGELVNSSEGRPALHTALRRPVGDKLKVNGVDVMPDVHRVLNQMTELVGRIHDGLWRGYTEKPITDVVNIGIGGSFLGPELVSEALVAYAHKGVRCHYLANIDGSEFHEL
;
A
#
# COMPACT_ATOMS: atom_id res chain seq x y z
N THR A 1 -15.67 -32.03 11.17
CA THR A 1 -15.76 -30.80 10.34
C THR A 1 -14.41 -30.16 10.06
N ARG A 2 -13.60 -29.79 11.08
CA ARG A 2 -12.26 -29.19 10.84
C ARG A 2 -11.38 -30.02 9.89
N ASP A 3 -11.29 -31.33 10.14
CA ASP A 3 -10.41 -32.19 9.35
C ASP A 3 -10.89 -32.32 7.89
N LEU A 4 -12.21 -32.24 7.66
CA LEU A 4 -12.80 -32.18 6.32
C LEU A 4 -12.44 -30.87 5.60
N LEU A 5 -12.40 -29.72 6.31
CA LEU A 5 -11.96 -28.44 5.73
C LEU A 5 -10.48 -28.47 5.34
N VAL A 6 -9.64 -29.11 6.15
CA VAL A 6 -8.21 -29.27 5.85
C VAL A 6 -8.01 -30.23 4.67
N SER A 7 -8.79 -31.32 4.60
CA SER A 7 -8.79 -32.23 3.43
C SER A 7 -9.14 -31.48 2.15
N LEU A 8 -10.21 -30.69 2.19
CA LEU A 8 -10.63 -29.87 1.07
C LEU A 8 -9.53 -28.90 0.61
N ALA A 9 -8.82 -28.26 1.53
CA ALA A 9 -7.68 -27.38 1.20
C ALA A 9 -6.57 -28.14 0.45
N GLY A 10 -6.34 -29.41 0.79
CA GLY A 10 -5.44 -30.30 0.05
C GLY A 10 -5.97 -30.66 -1.33
N GLU A 11 -7.23 -31.08 -1.42
CA GLU A 11 -7.91 -31.48 -2.67
C GLU A 11 -7.95 -30.36 -3.71
N VAL A 12 -8.11 -29.10 -3.28
CA VAL A 12 -8.12 -27.93 -4.18
C VAL A 12 -6.72 -27.36 -4.46
N GLY A 13 -5.65 -27.97 -3.93
CA GLY A 13 -4.28 -27.53 -4.19
C GLY A 13 -3.93 -26.17 -3.58
N LEU A 14 -4.55 -25.78 -2.46
CA LEU A 14 -4.39 -24.44 -1.86
C LEU A 14 -2.92 -24.10 -1.57
N LYS A 15 -2.13 -25.09 -1.11
CA LYS A 15 -0.72 -24.89 -0.78
C LYS A 15 0.11 -24.49 -2.01
N ASP A 16 -0.15 -25.12 -3.14
CA ASP A 16 0.55 -24.85 -4.39
C ASP A 16 0.12 -23.49 -4.96
N ALA A 17 -1.16 -23.14 -4.85
CA ALA A 17 -1.66 -21.81 -5.23
C ALA A 17 -1.04 -20.68 -4.39
N ILE A 18 -0.89 -20.87 -3.07
CA ILE A 18 -0.20 -19.92 -2.20
C ILE A 18 1.26 -19.78 -2.64
N LYS A 19 1.96 -20.89 -2.89
CA LYS A 19 3.35 -20.86 -3.36
C LYS A 19 3.48 -20.11 -4.69
N ALA A 20 2.63 -20.42 -5.67
CA ALA A 20 2.59 -19.75 -6.97
C ALA A 20 2.41 -18.23 -6.83
N GLN A 21 1.51 -17.79 -5.94
CA GLN A 21 1.34 -16.37 -5.64
C GLN A 21 2.62 -15.74 -5.05
N TYR A 22 3.26 -16.41 -4.08
CA TYR A 22 4.47 -15.89 -3.44
C TYR A 22 5.69 -15.88 -4.38
N ASP A 23 5.73 -16.78 -5.36
CA ASP A 23 6.84 -16.89 -6.31
C ASP A 23 6.66 -15.99 -7.55
N GLY A 24 5.54 -15.25 -7.64
CA GLY A 24 5.29 -14.29 -8.71
C GLY A 24 4.75 -14.91 -10.00
N GLU A 25 4.15 -16.10 -9.91
CA GLU A 25 3.45 -16.72 -11.04
C GLU A 25 2.19 -15.92 -11.41
N LEU A 26 1.68 -16.15 -12.63
CA LEU A 26 0.53 -15.44 -13.21
C LEU A 26 -0.80 -15.98 -12.64
N VAL A 27 -1.01 -15.80 -11.34
CA VAL A 27 -2.21 -16.30 -10.63
C VAL A 27 -3.48 -15.48 -10.94
N ASN A 28 -3.34 -14.23 -11.40
CA ASN A 28 -4.45 -13.47 -11.99
C ASN A 28 -4.53 -13.81 -13.48
N SER A 29 -5.27 -14.88 -13.78
CA SER A 29 -5.34 -15.47 -15.12
C SER A 29 -6.12 -14.63 -16.12
N SER A 30 -7.16 -13.91 -15.69
CA SER A 30 -7.96 -13.06 -16.61
C SER A 30 -7.17 -11.86 -17.13
N GLU A 31 -6.23 -11.33 -16.35
CA GLU A 31 -5.38 -10.21 -16.76
C GLU A 31 -3.95 -10.63 -17.13
N GLY A 32 -3.60 -11.91 -16.95
CA GLY A 32 -2.25 -12.43 -17.19
C GLY A 32 -1.19 -11.77 -16.29
N ARG A 33 -1.48 -11.61 -15.00
CA ARG A 33 -0.64 -10.86 -14.04
C ARG A 33 -0.28 -11.65 -12.78
N PRO A 34 0.88 -11.36 -12.15
CA PRO A 34 1.14 -11.76 -10.77
C PRO A 34 0.25 -11.00 -9.76
N ALA A 35 0.08 -11.56 -8.56
CA ALA A 35 -0.62 -10.92 -7.43
C ALA A 35 0.31 -10.73 -6.22
N LEU A 36 1.16 -9.70 -6.28
CA LEU A 36 2.36 -9.55 -5.45
C LEU A 36 2.31 -8.47 -4.37
N HIS A 37 1.15 -8.23 -3.75
CA HIS A 37 1.07 -7.36 -2.56
C HIS A 37 1.97 -7.85 -1.41
N THR A 38 2.31 -9.15 -1.38
CA THR A 38 3.26 -9.73 -0.44
C THR A 38 4.69 -9.21 -0.63
N ALA A 39 5.09 -8.85 -1.85
CA ALA A 39 6.41 -8.32 -2.16
C ALA A 39 6.63 -6.93 -1.54
N LEU A 40 5.58 -6.11 -1.45
CA LEU A 40 5.62 -4.74 -0.94
C LEU A 40 6.01 -4.63 0.55
N ARG A 41 6.02 -5.77 1.26
CA ARG A 41 6.29 -5.88 2.70
C ARG A 41 7.43 -6.86 3.03
N ARG A 42 8.20 -7.30 2.04
CA ARG A 42 9.37 -8.15 2.26
C ARG A 42 10.54 -7.33 2.80
N PRO A 43 11.39 -7.93 3.65
CA PRO A 43 12.57 -7.24 4.17
C PRO A 43 13.55 -6.84 3.06
N VAL A 44 14.43 -5.89 3.38
CA VAL A 44 15.57 -5.53 2.52
C VAL A 44 16.46 -6.76 2.33
N GLY A 45 16.89 -7.01 1.10
CA GLY A 45 17.78 -8.13 0.75
C GLY A 45 17.05 -9.38 0.22
N ASP A 46 15.73 -9.47 0.39
CA ASP A 46 14.91 -10.48 -0.29
C ASP A 46 14.96 -10.31 -1.81
N LYS A 47 14.67 -11.40 -2.53
CA LYS A 47 14.62 -11.44 -3.98
C LYS A 47 13.30 -12.01 -4.47
N LEU A 48 12.76 -11.43 -5.53
CA LEU A 48 11.57 -11.94 -6.20
C LEU A 48 11.65 -11.58 -7.67
N LYS A 49 11.69 -12.58 -8.54
CA LYS A 49 11.77 -12.35 -9.97
C LYS A 49 10.39 -12.37 -10.61
N VAL A 50 10.10 -11.35 -11.41
CA VAL A 50 8.96 -11.31 -12.33
C VAL A 50 9.52 -11.15 -13.72
N ASN A 51 9.17 -12.05 -14.65
CA ASN A 51 9.70 -12.05 -16.02
C ASN A 51 11.25 -11.98 -16.07
N GLY A 52 11.91 -12.68 -15.15
CA GLY A 52 13.38 -12.74 -15.05
C GLY A 52 14.04 -11.54 -14.35
N VAL A 53 13.29 -10.49 -14.02
CA VAL A 53 13.79 -9.27 -13.37
C VAL A 53 13.45 -9.30 -11.89
N ASP A 54 14.45 -9.06 -11.02
CA ASP A 54 14.22 -8.91 -9.59
C ASP A 54 13.50 -7.58 -9.29
N VAL A 55 12.31 -7.63 -8.70
CA VAL A 55 11.48 -6.45 -8.44
C VAL A 55 11.76 -5.80 -7.09
N MET A 56 12.49 -6.48 -6.21
CA MET A 56 12.74 -6.01 -4.85
C MET A 56 13.53 -4.70 -4.76
N PRO A 57 14.54 -4.43 -5.62
CA PRO A 57 15.21 -3.13 -5.64
C PRO A 57 14.27 -1.95 -5.89
N ASP A 58 13.29 -2.11 -6.78
CA ASP A 58 12.32 -1.05 -7.09
C ASP A 58 11.35 -0.80 -5.94
N VAL A 59 10.87 -1.87 -5.29
CA VAL A 59 10.03 -1.77 -4.09
C VAL A 59 10.73 -0.94 -3.02
N HIS A 60 11.97 -1.30 -2.68
CA HIS A 60 12.73 -0.61 -1.64
C HIS A 60 13.16 0.81 -2.05
N ARG A 61 13.43 1.04 -3.34
CA ARG A 61 13.66 2.39 -3.85
C ARG A 61 12.46 3.31 -3.60
N VAL A 62 11.25 2.85 -3.88
CA VAL A 62 10.02 3.65 -3.65
C VAL A 62 9.75 3.83 -2.16
N LEU A 63 9.93 2.79 -1.33
CA LEU A 63 9.81 2.92 0.13
C LEU A 63 10.80 3.95 0.72
N ASN A 64 12.03 4.00 0.20
CA ASN A 64 13.01 5.02 0.59
C ASN A 64 12.58 6.43 0.15
N GLN A 65 12.09 6.58 -1.08
CA GLN A 65 11.55 7.86 -1.57
C GLN A 65 10.38 8.36 -0.70
N MET A 66 9.48 7.45 -0.30
CA MET A 66 8.39 7.78 0.63
C MET A 66 8.92 8.22 1.99
N THR A 67 9.92 7.50 2.53
CA THR A 67 10.54 7.80 3.82
C THR A 67 11.18 9.19 3.82
N GLU A 68 11.94 9.52 2.77
CA GLU A 68 12.58 10.83 2.62
C GLU A 68 11.55 11.97 2.51
N LEU A 69 10.51 11.78 1.70
CA LEU A 69 9.46 12.79 1.53
C LEU A 69 8.72 13.04 2.85
N VAL A 70 8.28 11.98 3.52
CA VAL A 70 7.56 12.06 4.79
C VAL A 70 8.43 12.71 5.88
N GLY A 71 9.71 12.36 5.96
CA GLY A 71 10.67 13.01 6.86
C GLY A 71 10.75 14.52 6.60
N ARG A 72 10.93 14.93 5.34
CA ARG A 72 10.98 16.36 4.98
C ARG A 72 9.69 17.12 5.31
N ILE A 73 8.53 16.48 5.19
CA ILE A 73 7.24 17.08 5.57
C ILE A 73 7.20 17.32 7.08
N HIS A 74 7.49 16.29 7.89
CA HIS A 74 7.45 16.40 9.35
C HIS A 74 8.51 17.35 9.92
N ASP A 75 9.68 17.42 9.29
CA ASP A 75 10.75 18.35 9.68
C ASP A 75 10.50 19.80 9.21
N GLY A 76 9.39 20.06 8.51
CA GLY A 76 9.08 21.39 7.97
C GLY A 76 10.06 21.87 6.89
N LEU A 77 10.75 20.92 6.24
CA LEU A 77 11.70 21.15 5.15
C LEU A 77 11.01 21.10 3.77
N TRP A 78 9.86 20.43 3.68
CA TRP A 78 8.97 20.54 2.55
C TRP A 78 8.05 21.73 2.77
N ARG A 79 8.19 22.77 1.94
CA ARG A 79 7.48 24.05 2.10
C ARG A 79 6.58 24.32 0.92
N GLY A 80 5.44 24.96 1.20
CA GLY A 80 4.55 25.47 0.16
C GLY A 80 5.13 26.69 -0.54
N TYR A 81 4.39 27.22 -1.52
CA TYR A 81 4.84 28.35 -2.35
C TYR A 81 5.17 29.64 -1.57
N THR A 82 4.67 29.79 -0.34
CA THR A 82 4.94 30.93 0.56
C THR A 82 6.02 30.63 1.60
N GLU A 83 6.79 29.56 1.40
CA GLU A 83 7.81 29.09 2.35
C GLU A 83 7.25 28.64 3.72
N LYS A 84 5.93 28.43 3.81
CA LYS A 84 5.31 27.88 5.02
C LYS A 84 5.43 26.35 5.06
N PRO A 85 5.70 25.74 6.24
CA PRO A 85 5.64 24.29 6.40
C PRO A 85 4.27 23.72 6.05
N ILE A 86 4.24 22.47 5.61
CA ILE A 86 2.98 21.74 5.36
C ILE A 86 2.32 21.39 6.69
N THR A 87 1.04 21.71 6.82
CA THR A 87 0.21 21.37 7.99
C THR A 87 -0.90 20.38 7.66
N ASP A 88 -1.21 20.21 6.38
CA ASP A 88 -2.35 19.43 5.89
C ASP A 88 -1.94 18.67 4.63
N VAL A 89 -2.32 17.39 4.57
CA VAL A 89 -2.15 16.50 3.42
C VAL A 89 -3.53 16.04 2.99
N VAL A 90 -3.87 16.23 1.71
CA VAL A 90 -5.15 15.79 1.14
C VAL A 90 -4.91 14.62 0.19
N ASN A 91 -5.38 13.43 0.57
CA ASN A 91 -5.36 12.24 -0.28
C ASN A 91 -6.61 12.22 -1.17
N ILE A 92 -6.40 12.39 -2.47
CA ILE A 92 -7.47 12.38 -3.47
C ILE A 92 -7.42 11.05 -4.24
N GLY A 93 -8.45 10.22 -4.08
CA GLY A 93 -8.52 8.92 -4.75
C GLY A 93 -9.82 8.20 -4.44
N ILE A 94 -10.16 7.17 -5.22
CA ILE A 94 -11.40 6.38 -5.02
C ILE A 94 -11.07 4.90 -4.84
N GLY A 95 -11.97 4.16 -4.17
CA GLY A 95 -11.88 2.71 -4.01
C GLY A 95 -10.63 2.32 -3.23
N GLY A 96 -9.78 1.48 -3.83
CA GLY A 96 -8.55 0.99 -3.20
C GLY A 96 -7.54 2.09 -2.84
N SER A 97 -7.56 3.22 -3.55
CA SER A 97 -6.68 4.37 -3.31
C SER A 97 -7.19 5.33 -2.21
N PHE A 98 -8.34 5.01 -1.61
CA PHE A 98 -8.99 5.81 -0.55
C PHE A 98 -9.15 5.01 0.74
N LEU A 99 -9.86 3.88 0.66
CA LEU A 99 -10.29 3.12 1.83
C LEU A 99 -9.11 2.61 2.67
N GLY A 100 -8.03 2.17 2.02
CA GLY A 100 -6.84 1.69 2.71
C GLY A 100 -6.14 2.80 3.52
N PRO A 101 -5.73 3.90 2.86
CA PRO A 101 -5.14 5.05 3.55
C PRO A 101 -5.99 5.63 4.68
N GLU A 102 -7.30 5.82 4.46
CA GLU A 102 -8.22 6.37 5.47
C GLU A 102 -8.30 5.43 6.68
N LEU A 103 -8.67 4.16 6.46
CA LEU A 103 -8.82 3.16 7.52
C LEU A 103 -7.57 3.01 8.39
N VAL A 104 -6.39 2.91 7.76
CA VAL A 104 -5.12 2.73 8.48
C VAL A 104 -4.78 3.98 9.29
N SER A 105 -5.02 5.18 8.74
CA SER A 105 -4.76 6.43 9.45
C SER A 105 -5.62 6.58 10.71
N GLU A 106 -6.91 6.22 10.61
CA GLU A 106 -7.84 6.25 11.73
C GLU A 106 -7.48 5.21 12.79
N ALA A 107 -7.23 3.97 12.36
CA ALA A 107 -6.88 2.87 13.27
C ALA A 107 -5.56 3.12 14.02
N LEU A 108 -4.63 3.87 13.43
CA LEU A 108 -3.31 4.16 13.99
C LEU A 108 -3.19 5.60 14.52
N VAL A 109 -4.29 6.31 14.76
CA VAL A 109 -4.27 7.72 15.21
C VAL A 109 -3.40 7.96 16.45
N ALA A 110 -3.30 6.97 17.35
CA ALA A 110 -2.46 7.04 18.55
C ALA A 110 -0.94 7.12 18.24
N TYR A 111 -0.53 6.71 17.04
CA TYR A 111 0.85 6.74 16.56
C TYR A 111 1.11 7.92 15.60
N ALA A 112 0.10 8.74 15.32
CA ALA A 112 0.22 9.86 14.39
C ALA A 112 1.25 10.88 14.89
N HIS A 113 2.14 11.30 13.99
CA HIS A 113 3.07 12.38 14.28
C HIS A 113 2.30 13.71 14.35
N LYS A 114 2.48 14.46 15.43
CA LYS A 114 1.77 15.73 15.64
C LYS A 114 2.21 16.78 14.62
N GLY A 115 1.29 17.65 14.20
CA GLY A 115 1.60 18.83 13.38
C GLY A 115 1.20 18.73 11.90
N VAL A 116 0.87 17.54 11.41
CA VAL A 116 0.32 17.34 10.05
C VAL A 116 -1.02 16.61 10.16
N ARG A 117 -2.07 17.17 9.56
CA ARG A 117 -3.40 16.56 9.46
C ARG A 117 -3.56 15.89 8.11
N CYS A 118 -4.15 14.69 8.11
CA CYS A 118 -4.49 13.98 6.89
C CYS A 118 -5.99 14.13 6.61
N HIS A 119 -6.31 14.35 5.35
CA HIS A 119 -7.64 14.55 4.81
C HIS A 119 -7.85 13.58 3.66
N TYR A 120 -9.06 13.08 3.47
CA TYR A 120 -9.37 12.07 2.47
C TYR A 120 -10.56 12.52 1.63
N LEU A 121 -10.42 12.44 0.30
CA LEU A 121 -11.43 12.86 -0.66
C LEU A 121 -11.58 11.80 -1.75
N ALA A 122 -12.81 11.36 -2.01
CA ALA A 122 -13.07 10.26 -2.95
C ALA A 122 -14.22 10.51 -3.91
N ASN A 123 -15.23 11.26 -3.49
CA ASN A 123 -16.46 11.42 -4.23
C ASN A 123 -16.28 12.43 -5.36
N ILE A 124 -16.98 12.18 -6.47
CA ILE A 124 -17.07 13.12 -7.58
C ILE A 124 -18.09 14.24 -7.30
N ASP A 125 -18.95 14.05 -6.30
CA ASP A 125 -19.85 15.09 -5.82
C ASP A 125 -19.05 16.25 -5.23
N GLY A 126 -19.22 17.45 -5.82
CA GLY A 126 -18.52 18.65 -5.41
C GLY A 126 -18.89 19.15 -4.01
N SER A 127 -19.93 18.61 -3.39
CA SER A 127 -20.27 18.91 -1.99
C SER A 127 -19.14 18.51 -1.03
N GLU A 128 -18.49 17.36 -1.25
CA GLU A 128 -17.42 16.83 -0.39
C GLU A 128 -16.18 17.74 -0.38
N PHE A 129 -15.93 18.47 -1.47
CA PHE A 129 -14.84 19.46 -1.55
C PHE A 129 -15.06 20.70 -0.68
N HIS A 130 -16.31 21.01 -0.29
CA HIS A 130 -16.62 22.19 0.52
C HIS A 130 -16.56 21.92 2.03
N GLU A 131 -16.48 20.66 2.44
CA GLU A 131 -16.58 20.23 3.85
C GLU A 131 -15.22 19.91 4.50
N LEU A 132 -14.13 20.02 3.74
CA LEU A 132 -12.74 19.79 4.15
C LEU A 132 -12.03 21.03 4.72
#